data_AF-A0AAD1FJV6-F1
#
_entry.id   AF-A0AAD1FJV6-F1
#
_cell.length_a   1.000
_cell.length_b   1.000
_cell.length_c   1.000
_cell.angle_alpha   90.00
_cell.angle_beta   90.00
_cell.angle_gamma   90.00
#
_symmetry.space_group_name_H-M   'P 1'
#
loop_
_entity.id
_entity.type
_entity.pdbx_description
1 polymer ?
#
loop_
_entity_poly.entity_id
_entity_poly.type
_entity_poly.pdbx_seq_one_letter_code
_entity_poly.pdbx_strand_id
1 'polypeptide(L)' 'MDDAVAQGKTIRFSHDPELPQYEKSAIRWEWDYLQEHHGYKDLDFIGDYWYANK' A
#
# COMPACT_ATOMS: atom_id res chain seq x y z
N MET A 1 -12.80 11.51 11.70
CA MET A 1 -12.05 10.33 12.17
C MET A 1 -10.91 10.16 11.18
N ASP A 2 -10.15 11.26 11.00
CA ASP A 2 -9.36 11.53 9.78
C ASP A 2 -7.95 12.02 10.13
N ASP A 3 -7.54 11.86 11.39
CA ASP A 3 -6.22 12.30 11.87
C ASP A 3 -5.13 11.25 11.61
N ALA A 4 -5.50 10.04 11.16
CA ALA A 4 -4.57 8.95 10.90
C ALA A 4 -3.77 9.11 9.60
N VAL A 5 -4.25 9.95 8.67
CA VAL A 5 -3.68 10.11 7.31
C VAL A 5 -2.61 11.21 7.26
N ALA A 6 -2.59 12.13 8.24
CA ALA A 6 -1.68 13.28 8.25
C ALA A 6 -0.35 13.05 8.99
N GLN A 7 -0.18 11.92 9.70
CA GLN A 7 1.04 11.63 10.47
C GLN A 7 1.87 10.51 9.84
N GLY A 8 2.46 10.77 8.66
CA GLY A 8 3.59 9.98 8.13
C GLY A 8 3.51 8.46 8.32
N LYS A 9 2.32 7.87 8.23
CA LYS A 9 2.13 6.45 8.51
C LYS A 9 2.71 5.73 7.33
N THR A 10 3.86 5.11 7.56
CA THR A 10 4.47 4.16 6.66
C THR A 10 3.46 3.05 6.37
N ILE A 11 2.85 3.07 5.19
CA ILE A 11 1.97 2.00 4.72
C ILE A 11 2.88 0.78 4.46
N ARG A 12 2.51 -0.36 5.04
CA ARG A 12 3.20 -1.63 4.79
C ARG A 12 2.19 -2.72 4.49
N PHE A 13 2.51 -3.57 3.53
CA PHE A 13 1.78 -4.77 3.20
C PHE A 13 2.59 -6.00 3.64
N SER A 14 1.89 -7.03 4.12
CA SER A 14 2.52 -8.30 4.50
C SER A 14 2.82 -9.18 3.28
N HIS A 15 2.17 -8.90 2.15
CA HIS A 15 2.38 -9.56 0.88
C HIS A 15 2.39 -8.50 -0.21
N ASP A 16 3.01 -8.82 -1.35
CA ASP A 16 3.02 -7.94 -2.51
C ASP A 16 1.60 -7.78 -3.08
N PRO A 17 1.00 -6.58 -3.02
CA PRO A 17 -0.34 -6.33 -3.55
C PRO A 17 -0.39 -6.34 -5.08
N GLU A 18 0.74 -6.32 -5.78
CA GLU A 18 0.80 -6.37 -7.26
C GLU A 18 0.67 -7.79 -7.81
N LEU A 19 0.80 -8.82 -6.97
CA LEU A 19 0.70 -10.21 -7.42
C LEU A 19 -0.74 -10.56 -7.89
N PRO A 20 -0.89 -11.30 -9.01
CA PRO A 20 -2.20 -11.65 -9.58
C PRO A 20 -3.12 -12.41 -8.61
N GLN A 21 -2.54 -13.18 -7.69
CA GLN A 21 -3.29 -13.91 -6.66
C GLN A 21 -4.07 -13.00 -5.70
N TYR A 22 -3.69 -11.72 -5.60
CA TYR A 22 -4.33 -10.74 -4.74
C TYR A 22 -5.20 -9.74 -5.49
N GLU A 23 -5.39 -9.88 -6.81
CA GLU A 23 -6.17 -8.97 -7.65
C GLU A 23 -7.59 -8.71 -7.10
N LYS A 24 -8.19 -9.71 -6.43
CA LYS A 24 -9.52 -9.63 -5.81
C LYS A 24 -9.49 -9.59 -4.28
N SER A 25 -8.33 -9.30 -3.71
CA SER A 25 -8.12 -9.22 -2.27
C SER A 25 -8.12 -7.78 -1.79
N ALA A 26 -8.43 -7.58 -0.50
CA ALA A 26 -8.42 -6.26 0.13
C ALA A 26 -7.10 -5.51 -0.06
N ILE A 27 -5.96 -6.22 0.01
CA ILE A 27 -4.64 -5.59 -0.13
C ILE A 27 -4.42 -4.93 -1.50
N ARG A 28 -5.02 -5.47 -2.56
CA ARG A 28 -4.95 -4.88 -3.89
C ARG A 28 -5.79 -3.61 -3.97
N TRP A 29 -7.00 -3.66 -3.43
CA TRP A 29 -7.88 -2.49 -3.41
C TRP A 29 -7.30 -1.35 -2.57
N GLU A 30 -6.65 -1.68 -1.44
CA GLU A 30 -5.91 -0.71 -0.64
C GLU A 30 -4.75 -0.09 -1.43
N TRP A 31 -4.02 -0.90 -2.20
CA TRP A 31 -2.95 -0.42 -3.07
C TRP A 31 -3.47 0.50 -4.17
N ASP A 32 -4.48 0.07 -4.94
CA ASP A 32 -5.07 0.87 -6.02
C ASP A 32 -5.61 2.22 -5.46
N TYR A 33 -6.28 2.21 -4.30
CA TYR A 33 -6.75 3.42 -3.63
C TYR A 33 -5.60 4.38 -3.27
N LEU A 34 -4.47 3.86 -2.79
CA LEU A 34 -3.30 4.66 -2.47
C LEU A 34 -2.67 5.28 -3.71
N GLN A 35 -2.64 4.55 -4.83
CA GLN A 35 -2.17 5.09 -6.11
C GLN A 35 -3.09 6.19 -6.62
N GLU A 36 -4.41 5.97 -6.61
CA GLU A 36 -5.41 6.91 -7.14
C GLU A 36 -5.57 8.17 -6.28
N HIS A 37 -5.63 8.03 -4.95
CA HIS A 37 -5.97 9.13 -4.04
C HIS A 37 -4.76 9.81 -3.41
N HIS A 38 -3.66 9.08 -3.20
CA HIS A 38 -2.49 9.58 -2.46
C HIS A 38 -1.24 9.71 -3.34
N GLY A 39 -1.27 9.14 -4.55
CA GLY A 39 -0.20 9.22 -5.54
C GLY A 39 1.00 8.34 -5.22
N TYR A 40 0.82 7.26 -4.45
CA TYR A 40 1.83 6.22 -4.30
C TYR A 40 2.10 5.54 -5.65
N LYS A 41 3.35 5.16 -5.90
CA LYS A 41 3.78 4.65 -7.21
C LYS A 41 4.60 3.39 -7.13
N ASP A 42 5.35 3.24 -6.05
CA ASP A 42 6.33 2.19 -5.92
C ASP A 42 6.16 1.43 -4.60
N LEU A 43 6.63 0.19 -4.59
CA LEU A 43 6.67 -0.67 -3.42
C LEU A 43 8.10 -1.12 -3.17
N ASP A 44 8.63 -0.76 -2.00
CA ASP A 44 9.96 -1.17 -1.55
C ASP A 44 9.84 -2.38 -0.64
N PHE A 45 10.43 -3.52 -1.02
CA PHE A 45 10.51 -4.67 -0.13
C PHE A 45 11.66 -4.52 0.87
N ILE A 46 11.32 -4.37 2.15
CA ILE A 46 12.30 -4.16 3.23
C ILE A 46 12.04 -5.18 4.34
N GLY A 47 12.97 -6.12 4.51
CA GLY A 47 12.83 -7.22 5.46
C GLY A 47 11.79 -8.24 4.98
N ASP A 48 10.65 -8.29 5.66
CA ASP A 48 9.51 -9.18 5.36
C ASP A 48 8.26 -8.40 4.93
N TYR A 49 8.37 -7.09 4.70
CA TYR A 49 7.24 -6.22 4.39
C TYR A 49 7.46 -5.40 3.13
N TRP A 50 6.36 -5.11 2.44
CA TRP A 50 6.31 -4.24 1.27
C TRP A 50 5.86 -2.85 1.69
N TYR A 51 6.68 -1.84 1.44
CA TYR A 51 6.45 -0.48 1.88
C TYR A 51 6.03 0.40 0.71
N ALA A 52 4.88 1.05 0.81
CA ALA A 52 4.42 1.96 -0.23
C ALA A 52 5.25 3.25 -0.23
N ASN A 53 5.71 3.66 -1.41
CA ASN A 53 6.48 4.88 -1.63
C ASN A 53 5.84 5.76 -2.73
N LYS A 54 6.07 7.07 -2.65
CA LYS A 54 5.45 8.11 -3.50
C LYS A 54 6.46 8.82 -4.39
#